data_AF-A0A970IIR5-F1
#
_entry.id   AF-A0A970IIR5-F1
#
_cell.length_a   1.000
_cell.length_b   1.000
_cell.length_c   1.000
_cell.angle_alpha   90.00
_cell.angle_beta   90.00
_cell.angle_gamma   90.00
#
_symmetry.space_group_name_H-M   'P 1'
#
loop_
_entity.id
_entity.type
_entity.pdbx_description
1 polymer ?
#
loop_
_entity_poly.entity_id
_entity_poly.type
_entity_poly.pdbx_seq_one_letter_code
_entity_poly.pdbx_strand_id
1 'polypeptide(L)'
;MSKFIKMVDRLRILPIISKGNSLLQPVNARDLGKAFYTVLMLPKETQGKAYNLSGNSPIKMIDVFKLISKELNKKTIFISVPLGLGVFMARVLKIISIGKIDYIEKVQRMGEDRNYSHEEA
;
A
#
# COMPACT_ATOMS: atom_id res chain seq x y z
N MET A 1 -1.30 -3.16 5.36
CA MET A 1 -2.30 -4.22 5.13
C MET A 1 -3.62 -3.96 5.86
N SER A 2 -3.65 -3.75 7.19
CA SER A 2 -4.89 -3.57 7.98
C SER A 2 -5.89 -2.53 7.43
N LYS A 3 -5.41 -1.40 6.90
CA LYS A 3 -6.27 -0.38 6.26
C LYS A 3 -6.99 -0.92 5.02
N PHE A 4 -6.32 -1.71 4.19
CA PHE A 4 -6.91 -2.34 3.01
C PHE A 4 -7.96 -3.37 3.39
N ILE A 5 -7.69 -4.17 4.44
CA ILE A 5 -8.67 -5.11 5.00
C ILE A 5 -9.92 -4.36 5.43
N LYS A 6 -9.79 -3.29 6.22
CA LYS A 6 -10.94 -2.47 6.65
C LYS A 6 -11.70 -1.84 5.49
N MET A 7 -11.01 -1.43 4.41
CA MET A 7 -11.66 -0.86 3.22
C MET A 7 -12.50 -1.91 2.49
N VAL A 8 -11.92 -3.08 2.20
CA VAL A 8 -12.64 -4.19 1.55
C VAL A 8 -13.77 -4.70 2.43
N ASP A 9 -13.56 -4.80 3.75
CA ASP A 9 -14.57 -5.23 4.71
C ASP A 9 -15.77 -4.27 4.78
N ARG A 10 -15.53 -2.95 4.75
CA ARG A 10 -16.62 -1.95 4.84
C ARG A 10 -17.33 -1.68 3.52
N LEU A 11 -16.62 -1.67 2.39
CA LEU A 11 -17.16 -1.22 1.11
C LEU A 11 -17.58 -2.44 0.25
N ARG A 12 -18.85 -2.51 -0.17
CA ARG A 12 -19.29 -3.50 -1.16
C ARG A 12 -18.85 -3.12 -2.58
N ILE A 13 -18.78 -1.82 -2.84
CA ILE A 13 -18.28 -1.23 -4.07
C ILE A 13 -17.02 -0.45 -3.71
N LEU A 14 -15.86 -0.93 -4.17
CA LEU A 14 -14.57 -0.35 -3.85
C LEU A 14 -13.98 0.34 -5.09
N PRO A 15 -13.84 1.68 -5.09
CA PRO A 15 -13.10 2.37 -6.14
C PRO A 15 -11.61 2.05 -6.03
N ILE A 16 -10.98 1.73 -7.16
CA ILE A 16 -9.55 1.45 -7.27
C ILE A 16 -8.92 2.36 -8.31
N ILE A 17 -7.75 2.91 -8.01
CA ILE A 17 -7.05 3.80 -8.94
C ILE A 17 -6.42 2.98 -10.07
N SER A 18 -6.62 3.42 -11.32
CA SER A 18 -5.95 2.86 -12.51
C SER A 18 -5.99 1.33 -12.59
N LYS A 19 -7.18 0.74 -12.42
CA LYS A 19 -7.44 -0.71 -12.38
C LYS A 19 -6.72 -1.48 -11.26
N GLY A 20 -6.07 -0.78 -10.31
CA GLY A 20 -5.27 -1.39 -9.25
C GLY A 20 -3.99 -2.06 -9.77
N ASN A 21 -3.45 -1.56 -10.90
CA ASN A 21 -2.26 -2.12 -11.55
C ASN A 21 -0.95 -1.83 -10.81
N SER A 22 -0.95 -0.86 -9.90
CA SER A 22 0.24 -0.49 -9.14
C SER A 22 0.78 -1.68 -8.33
N LEU A 23 2.09 -1.82 -8.33
CA LEU A 23 2.80 -2.87 -7.63
C LEU A 23 3.03 -2.50 -6.17
N LEU A 24 2.82 -3.48 -5.29
CA LEU A 24 3.17 -3.44 -3.88
C LEU A 24 4.14 -4.56 -3.58
N GLN A 25 5.07 -4.36 -2.67
CA GLN A 25 5.97 -5.43 -2.22
C GLN A 25 5.94 -5.54 -0.69
N PRO A 26 4.85 -6.10 -0.12
CA PRO A 26 4.61 -6.08 1.32
C PRO A 26 5.61 -6.97 2.08
N VAL A 27 6.18 -6.43 3.14
CA VAL A 27 7.05 -7.16 4.07
C VAL A 27 6.22 -7.71 5.23
N ASN A 28 6.50 -8.94 5.65
CA ASN A 28 5.91 -9.50 6.86
C ASN A 28 6.48 -8.79 8.11
N ALA A 29 5.63 -8.40 9.05
CA ALA A 29 6.06 -7.69 10.26
C ALA A 29 7.08 -8.49 11.09
N ARG A 30 7.01 -9.83 11.09
CA ARG A 30 7.98 -10.70 11.77
C ARG A 30 9.36 -10.62 11.13
N ASP A 31 9.42 -10.61 9.80
CA ASP A 31 10.69 -10.55 9.08
C ASP A 31 11.31 -9.15 9.19
N LEU A 32 10.48 -8.10 9.21
CA LEU A 32 10.94 -6.75 9.56
C LEU A 32 11.52 -6.69 10.98
N GLY A 33 10.88 -7.37 11.95
CA GLY A 33 11.41 -7.47 13.32
C GLY A 33 12.77 -8.18 13.38
N LYS A 34 12.95 -9.27 12.63
CA LYS A 34 14.24 -9.95 12.51
C LYS A 34 15.31 -9.06 11.87
N ALA A 35 14.95 -8.32 10.81
CA ALA A 35 15.88 -7.40 10.16
C ALA A 35 16.37 -6.31 11.13
N PHE A 36 15.47 -5.71 11.92
CA PHE A 36 15.87 -4.77 12.96
C PHE A 36 16.80 -5.40 14.00
N TYR A 37 16.48 -6.62 14.46
CA TYR A 37 17.34 -7.35 15.38
C TYR A 37 18.75 -7.56 14.81
N THR A 38 18.87 -8.00 13.55
CA THR A 38 20.16 -8.19 12.87
C THR A 38 20.96 -6.89 12.81
N VAL A 39 20.32 -5.78 12.43
CA VAL A 39 20.98 -4.46 12.36
C VAL A 39 21.57 -4.06 13.71
N LEU A 40 20.82 -4.27 14.80
CA LEU A 40 21.26 -3.94 16.15
C LEU A 40 22.37 -4.85 16.67
N MET A 41 22.37 -6.13 16.28
CA MET A 41 23.35 -7.11 16.76
C MET A 41 24.67 -7.09 15.97
N LEU A 42 24.68 -6.55 14.75
CA LEU A 42 25.85 -6.52 13.87
C LEU A 42 26.28 -5.10 13.47
N PRO A 43 26.51 -4.17 14.43
CA PRO A 43 26.79 -2.77 14.12
C PRO A 43 28.07 -2.58 13.28
N LYS A 44 29.06 -3.48 13.41
CA LYS A 44 30.28 -3.43 12.58
C LYS A 44 29.98 -3.53 11.09
N GLU A 45 28.92 -4.23 10.71
CA GLU A 45 28.56 -4.49 9.32
C GLU A 45 27.48 -3.53 8.81
N THR A 46 26.63 -3.01 9.71
CA THR A 46 25.40 -2.28 9.35
C THR A 46 25.47 -0.78 9.62
N GLN A 47 26.41 -0.32 10.46
CA GLN A 47 26.50 1.09 10.83
C GLN A 47 26.77 1.99 9.61
N GLY A 48 26.03 3.09 9.52
CA GLY A 48 26.16 4.08 8.44
C GLY A 48 25.58 3.64 7.09
N LYS A 49 24.93 2.47 7.03
CA LYS A 49 24.29 1.96 5.80
C LYS A 49 22.78 2.18 5.82
N ALA A 50 22.19 2.27 4.64
CA ALA A 50 20.75 2.36 4.42
C ALA A 50 20.30 1.16 3.57
N TYR A 51 19.21 0.52 3.96
CA TYR A 51 18.74 -0.71 3.33
C TYR A 51 17.28 -0.58 2.92
N ASN A 52 16.96 -1.05 1.72
CA ASN A 52 15.58 -1.23 1.28
C ASN A 52 15.10 -2.63 1.67
N LEU A 53 14.35 -2.71 2.77
CA LEU A 53 13.68 -3.94 3.16
C LEU A 53 12.37 -4.08 2.39
N SER A 54 12.35 -4.91 1.35
CA SER A 54 11.13 -5.24 0.61
C SER A 54 10.77 -6.72 0.74
N GLY A 55 9.49 -7.03 0.55
CA GLY A 55 8.98 -8.39 0.68
C GLY A 55 9.46 -9.30 -0.45
N ASN A 56 9.20 -10.60 -0.32
CA ASN A 56 9.66 -11.63 -1.25
C ASN A 56 9.36 -11.31 -2.73
N SER A 57 8.11 -10.94 -3.05
CA SER A 57 7.70 -10.69 -4.43
C SER A 57 6.73 -9.52 -4.57
N PRO A 58 6.82 -8.73 -5.65
CA PRO A 58 5.80 -7.75 -6.00
C PRO A 58 4.44 -8.40 -6.25
N ILE A 59 3.37 -7.71 -5.88
CA ILE A 59 1.97 -8.09 -6.11
C ILE A 59 1.18 -6.85 -6.51
N LYS A 60 0.28 -6.98 -7.50
CA LYS A 60 -0.58 -5.86 -7.90
C LYS A 60 -1.58 -5.54 -6.79
N MET A 61 -1.90 -4.27 -6.63
CA MET A 61 -2.86 -3.81 -5.62
C MET A 61 -4.25 -4.47 -5.78
N ILE A 62 -4.70 -4.68 -7.03
CA ILE A 62 -5.96 -5.39 -7.30
C ILE A 62 -5.94 -6.84 -6.79
N ASP A 63 -4.81 -7.52 -6.90
CA ASP A 63 -4.70 -8.92 -6.46
C ASP A 63 -4.67 -9.00 -4.93
N VAL A 64 -4.06 -8.02 -4.26
CA VAL A 64 -4.17 -7.86 -2.80
C VAL A 64 -5.64 -7.69 -2.38
N PHE A 65 -6.40 -6.82 -3.04
CA PHE A 65 -7.81 -6.61 -2.67
C PHE A 65 -8.68 -7.85 -2.96
N LYS A 66 -8.45 -8.55 -4.07
CA LYS A 66 -9.13 -9.81 -4.37
C LYS A 66 -8.82 -10.88 -3.33
N LEU A 67 -7.56 -11.01 -2.93
CA LEU A 67 -7.14 -11.92 -1.87
C LEU A 67 -7.87 -11.61 -0.57
N ILE A 68 -7.86 -10.35 -0.13
CA ILE A 68 -8.59 -9.91 1.07
C ILE A 68 -10.09 -10.23 0.96
N SER A 69 -10.72 -9.93 -0.18
CA SER A 69 -12.15 -10.20 -0.39
C SER A 69 -12.47 -11.69 -0.30
N LYS A 70 -11.59 -12.54 -0.83
CA LYS A 70 -11.68 -14.00 -0.75
C LYS A 70 -11.55 -14.48 0.70
N GLU A 71 -10.54 -14.03 1.43
CA GLU A 71 -10.30 -14.43 2.83
C GLU A 71 -11.41 -13.93 3.78
N LEU A 72 -12.05 -12.80 3.46
CA LEU A 72 -13.23 -12.31 4.19
C LEU A 72 -14.55 -12.98 3.77
N ASN A 73 -14.52 -13.90 2.80
CA ASN A 73 -15.70 -14.51 2.17
C ASN A 73 -16.77 -13.47 1.74
N LYS A 74 -16.30 -12.36 1.16
CA LYS A 74 -17.13 -11.23 0.77
C LYS A 74 -17.14 -11.05 -0.74
N LYS A 75 -18.31 -10.75 -1.31
CA LYS A 75 -18.44 -10.29 -2.70
C LYS A 75 -18.21 -8.78 -2.77
N THR A 76 -17.07 -8.37 -3.30
CA THR A 76 -16.69 -6.97 -3.50
C THR A 76 -16.62 -6.65 -4.98
N ILE A 77 -17.25 -5.55 -5.40
CA ILE A 77 -17.21 -5.04 -6.77
C ILE A 77 -16.12 -3.98 -6.84
N PHE A 78 -15.17 -4.14 -7.76
CA PHE A 78 -14.06 -3.22 -7.94
C PHE A 78 -14.32 -2.31 -9.15
N ILE A 79 -14.34 -0.99 -8.93
CA ILE A 79 -14.57 0.00 -9.99
C ILE A 79 -13.28 0.78 -10.23
N SER A 80 -12.77 0.75 -11.47
CA SER A 80 -11.58 1.50 -11.84
C SER A 80 -11.88 2.98 -11.98
N VAL A 81 -11.07 3.81 -11.32
CA VAL A 81 -11.11 5.28 -11.37
C VAL A 81 -9.76 5.79 -11.90
N PRO A 82 -9.73 6.68 -12.91
CA PRO A 82 -8.48 7.30 -13.36
C PRO A 82 -7.82 8.09 -12.24
N LEU A 83 -6.48 8.07 -12.16
CA LEU A 83 -5.72 8.78 -11.11
C LEU A 83 -6.08 10.26 -11.03
N GLY A 84 -6.17 10.96 -12.17
CA GLY A 84 -6.52 12.38 -12.21
C GLY A 84 -7.89 12.68 -11.57
N LEU A 85 -8.88 11.83 -11.82
CA LEU A 85 -10.20 11.95 -11.21
C LEU A 85 -10.13 11.68 -9.70
N GLY A 86 -9.38 10.67 -9.26
CA GLY A 86 -9.17 10.39 -7.84
C GLY A 86 -8.52 11.57 -7.11
N VAL A 87 -7.49 12.18 -7.69
CA VAL A 87 -6.80 13.35 -7.13
C VAL A 87 -7.73 14.56 -7.08
N PHE A 88 -8.52 14.78 -8.13
CA PHE A 88 -9.53 15.83 -8.15
C PHE A 88 -10.54 15.68 -7.00
N MET A 89 -11.10 14.48 -6.81
CA MET A 89 -12.03 14.19 -5.71
C MET A 89 -11.38 14.40 -4.33
N ALA A 90 -10.10 14.03 -4.17
CA ALA A 90 -9.36 14.27 -2.94
C ALA A 90 -9.15 15.77 -2.65
N ARG A 91 -8.89 16.58 -3.69
CA ARG A 91 -8.80 18.05 -3.57
C ARG A 91 -10.13 18.67 -3.19
N VAL A 92 -11.22 18.26 -3.83
CA VAL A 92 -12.58 18.72 -3.49
C VAL A 92 -12.91 18.39 -2.04
N LEU A 93 -12.60 17.17 -1.59
CA LEU A 93 -12.80 16.75 -0.20
C LEU A 93 -11.98 17.60 0.79
N LYS A 94 -10.74 17.94 0.44
CA LYS A 94 -9.90 18.84 1.25
C LYS A 94 -10.53 20.22 1.38
N ILE A 95 -11.07 20.78 0.30
CA ILE A 95 -11.72 22.09 0.31
C ILE A 95 -13.01 22.06 1.15
N ILE A 96 -13.89 21.09 0.91
CA ILE A 96 -15.18 20.94 1.63
C ILE A 96 -14.94 20.71 3.13
N SER A 97 -13.90 19.96 3.48
CA SER A 97 -13.54 19.71 4.88
C SER A 97 -12.77 20.86 5.54
N ILE A 98 -12.57 21.99 4.85
CA ILE A 98 -11.78 23.14 5.32
C ILE A 98 -10.39 22.68 5.77
N GLY A 99 -9.77 21.81 4.98
CA GLY A 99 -8.43 21.28 5.21
C GLY A 99 -8.33 20.15 6.24
N LYS A 100 -9.42 19.76 6.93
CA LYS A 100 -9.36 18.72 7.97
C LYS A 100 -9.06 17.32 7.40
N ILE A 101 -9.48 17.04 6.16
CA ILE A 101 -9.26 15.76 5.51
C ILE A 101 -8.36 15.97 4.29
N ASP A 102 -7.10 15.55 4.40
CA ASP A 102 -6.17 15.52 3.27
C ASP A 102 -5.80 14.09 2.87
N TYR A 103 -6.29 13.69 1.69
CA TYR A 103 -6.01 12.39 1.09
C TYR A 103 -5.29 12.49 -0.26
N ILE A 104 -4.83 13.68 -0.66
CA ILE A 104 -4.26 13.89 -1.99
C ILE A 104 -3.04 12.98 -2.19
N GLU A 105 -2.07 13.03 -1.28
CA GLU A 105 -0.87 12.17 -1.33
C GLU A 105 -1.25 10.69 -1.30
N LYS A 106 -2.22 10.30 -0.46
CA LYS A 106 -2.65 8.90 -0.36
C LYS A 106 -3.20 8.37 -1.67
N VAL A 107 -3.96 9.19 -2.42
CA VAL A 107 -4.48 8.82 -3.74
C VAL A 107 -3.37 8.76 -4.77
N GLN A 108 -2.44 9.72 -4.76
CA GLN A 108 -1.27 9.70 -5.66
C GLN A 108 -0.47 8.40 -5.48
N ARG A 109 -0.18 8.03 -4.23
CA ARG A 109 0.56 6.80 -3.89
C ARG A 109 -0.17 5.50 -4.23
N MET A 110 -1.48 5.55 -4.54
CA MET A 110 -2.19 4.38 -5.07
C MET A 110 -1.88 4.14 -6.56
N GLY A 111 -1.43 5.17 -7.29
CA GLY A 111 -1.01 5.06 -8.68
C GLY A 111 0.48 4.74 -8.88
N GLU A 112 1.29 4.80 -7.82
CA GLU A 112 2.73 4.58 -7.87
C GLU A 112 3.09 3.11 -7.65
N ASP A 113 4.03 2.60 -8.45
CA ASP A 113 4.68 1.32 -8.21
C ASP A 113 5.62 1.43 -7.00
N ARG A 114 5.44 0.52 -6.06
CA ARG A 114 6.16 0.46 -4.78
C ARG A 114 6.76 -0.93 -4.56
N ASN A 115 7.30 -1.49 -5.63
CA ASN A 115 8.28 -2.55 -5.59
C ASN A 115 9.68 -1.92 -5.54
N TYR A 116 10.46 -2.32 -4.57
CA TYR A 116 11.81 -1.81 -4.36
C TYR A 116 12.77 -2.97 -4.45
N SER A 117 13.90 -2.79 -5.14
CA SER A 117 14.97 -3.77 -5.10
C SER A 117 15.51 -3.90 -3.68
N HIS A 118 15.81 -5.13 -3.28
CA HIS A 118 16.41 -5.50 -1.98
C HIS A 118 17.71 -6.29 -2.18
N GLU A 119 18.38 -6.12 -3.33
CA GLU A 119 19.64 -6.82 -3.64
C GLU A 119 20.76 -6.55 -2.63
N GLU A 120 20.72 -5.40 -1.95
CA GLU A 120 21.72 -4.98 -0.96
C GLU A 120 21.32 -5.28 0.50
N ALA A 121 20.13 -5.87 0.72
CA ALA A 121 19.53 -6.10 2.04
C ALA A 121 19.91 -7.44 2.68
#